data_AF-M2QIB3-F1
#
_entry.id   AF-M2QIB3-F1
#
_cell.length_a   1.000
_cell.length_b   1.000
_cell.length_c   1.000
_cell.angle_alpha   90.00
_cell.angle_beta   90.00
_cell.angle_gamma   90.00
#
_symmetry.space_group_name_H-M   'P 1'
#
loop_
_entity.id
_entity.type
_entity.pdbx_description
1 polymer ?
#
loop_
_entity_poly.entity_id
_entity_poly.type
_entity_poly.pdbx_seq_one_letter_code
_entity_poly.pdbx_strand_id
1 'polypeptide(L)' 'QGGGARYPYPKEVWSPAGGWWSRPSNWKSNTAIAFGMIFAITYTLASVGAEKEVR' A
#
# COMPACT_ATOMS: atom_id res chain seq x y z
N GLN A 1 -5.06 -9.21 -20.62
CA GLN A 1 -5.58 -9.36 -19.25
C GLN A 1 -5.03 -10.68 -18.71
N GLY A 2 -4.17 -10.63 -17.68
CA GLY A 2 -3.49 -11.80 -17.13
C GLY A 2 -4.11 -12.21 -15.80
N GLY A 3 -4.34 -13.51 -15.64
CA GLY A 3 -4.94 -14.13 -14.47
C GLY A 3 -5.53 -15.46 -14.91
N GLY A 4 -4.85 -16.57 -14.60
CA GLY A 4 -5.32 -17.91 -14.92
C GLY A 4 -6.70 -18.20 -14.33
N ALA A 5 -7.25 -19.38 -14.66
CA ALA A 5 -8.55 -19.79 -14.15
C ALA A 5 -8.60 -19.71 -12.61
N ARG A 6 -9.70 -19.15 -12.10
CA ARG A 6 -9.99 -19.13 -10.66
C ARG A 6 -10.63 -20.45 -10.26
N TYR A 7 -10.34 -20.91 -9.04
CA TYR A 7 -10.95 -22.09 -8.43
C TYR A 7 -11.69 -21.70 -7.15
N PRO A 8 -12.62 -22.53 -6.65
CA PRO A 8 -13.32 -22.26 -5.39
C PRO A 8 -12.36 -22.08 -4.21
N TYR A 9 -12.62 -21.11 -3.35
CA TYR A 9 -11.80 -20.79 -2.19
C TYR A 9 -12.70 -20.38 -1.01
N PRO A 10 -12.22 -20.54 0.24
CA PRO A 10 -12.95 -20.13 1.45
C PRO A 10 -13.07 -18.59 1.53
N LYS A 11 -14.28 -18.07 1.75
CA LYS A 11 -14.60 -16.61 1.69
C LYS A 11 -14.49 -15.89 3.04
N GLU A 12 -14.37 -16.66 4.09
CA GLU A 12 -14.38 -16.30 5.51
C GLU A 12 -12.95 -16.16 6.05
N VAL A 13 -11.98 -16.84 5.43
CA VAL A 13 -10.56 -16.73 5.76
C VAL A 13 -10.05 -15.33 5.46
N TRP A 14 -9.50 -14.69 6.49
CA TRP A 14 -8.85 -13.40 6.39
C TRP A 14 -7.34 -13.50 6.61
N SER A 15 -6.59 -12.66 5.90
CA SER A 15 -5.16 -12.46 6.08
C SER A 15 -4.82 -10.99 5.86
N PRO A 16 -3.82 -10.44 6.58
CA PRO A 16 -3.42 -9.04 6.44
C PRO A 16 -2.91 -8.69 5.03
N ALA A 17 -2.35 -9.66 4.30
CA ALA A 17 -1.86 -9.46 2.93
C ALA A 17 -2.97 -9.61 1.86
N GLY A 18 -4.20 -9.97 2.27
CA GLY A 18 -5.29 -10.36 1.39
C GLY A 18 -5.42 -11.89 1.24
N GLY A 19 -6.29 -12.31 0.33
CA GLY A 19 -6.53 -13.71 0.00
C GLY A 19 -6.54 -13.97 -1.52
N TRP A 20 -7.23 -15.03 -1.91
CA TRP A 20 -7.30 -15.49 -3.30
C TRP A 20 -7.88 -14.44 -4.27
N TRP A 21 -7.09 -14.09 -5.29
CA TRP A 21 -7.42 -13.09 -6.34
C TRP A 21 -7.99 -11.77 -5.81
N SER A 22 -7.42 -11.28 -4.70
CA SER A 22 -7.83 -10.03 -4.06
C SER A 22 -7.81 -8.87 -5.04
N ARG A 23 -8.97 -8.27 -5.30
CA ARG A 23 -9.12 -7.08 -6.14
C ARG A 23 -10.18 -6.14 -5.55
N PRO A 24 -9.86 -5.44 -4.44
CA PRO A 24 -10.82 -4.57 -3.78
C PRO A 24 -11.21 -3.41 -4.70
N SER A 25 -12.47 -2.96 -4.62
CA SER A 25 -13.00 -1.89 -5.48
C SER A 25 -12.30 -0.54 -5.25
N ASN A 26 -11.77 -0.32 -4.05
CA ASN A 26 -11.11 0.91 -3.61
C ASN A 26 -9.57 0.85 -3.67
N TRP A 27 -8.96 -0.09 -4.41
CA TRP A 27 -7.50 -0.24 -4.44
C TRP A 27 -6.75 1.07 -4.76
N LYS A 28 -7.27 1.89 -5.68
CA LYS A 28 -6.66 3.17 -6.08
C LYS A 28 -6.52 4.14 -4.91
N SER A 29 -7.61 4.36 -4.19
CA SER A 29 -7.64 5.28 -3.05
C SER A 29 -6.76 4.78 -1.92
N ASN A 30 -6.80 3.48 -1.63
CA ASN A 30 -5.95 2.88 -0.59
C ASN A 30 -4.45 3.03 -0.93
N THR A 31 -4.07 2.77 -2.19
CA THR A 31 -2.70 2.98 -2.65
C THR A 31 -2.30 4.46 -2.58
N ALA A 32 -3.18 5.38 -2.98
CA ALA A 32 -2.89 6.82 -2.93
C ALA A 32 -2.65 7.30 -1.50
N ILE A 33 -3.47 6.84 -0.54
CA ILE A 33 -3.31 7.16 0.89
C ILE A 33 -1.98 6.60 1.42
N ALA A 34 -1.70 5.32 1.17
CA ALA A 34 -0.46 4.69 1.63
C ALA A 34 0.78 5.41 1.08
N PHE A 35 0.77 5.73 -0.22
CA PHE A 35 1.84 6.48 -0.86
C PHE A 35 1.98 7.89 -0.27
N GLY A 36 0.86 8.61 -0.07
CA GLY A 36 0.87 9.95 0.52
C GLY A 36 1.48 9.97 1.94
N MET A 37 1.19 8.97 2.75
CA MET A 37 1.76 8.84 4.10
C MET A 37 3.28 8.59 4.05
N ILE A 38 3.74 7.66 3.19
CA ILE A 38 5.17 7.39 3.00
C ILE A 38 5.89 8.66 2.53
N PHE A 39 5.31 9.35 1.56
CA PHE A 39 5.87 10.59 1.02
C PHE A 39 5.99 11.67 2.09
N ALA A 40 4.93 11.92 2.86
CA ALA A 40 4.93 12.92 3.92
C ALA A 40 6.02 12.65 4.98
N ILE A 41 6.11 11.40 5.46
CA ILE A 41 7.12 11.00 6.45
C ILE A 41 8.54 11.18 5.88
N THR A 42 8.77 10.70 4.66
CA THR A 42 10.09 10.77 4.02
C THR A 42 10.51 12.22 3.80
N TYR A 43 9.59 13.06 3.31
CA TYR A 43 9.85 14.48 3.10
C TYR A 43 10.19 15.20 4.40
N THR A 44 9.39 15.01 5.45
CA THR A 44 9.65 15.63 6.76
C THR A 44 11.00 15.19 7.33
N LEU A 45 11.34 13.91 7.26
CA LEU A 45 12.64 13.41 7.73
C LEU A 45 13.80 13.98 6.93
N ALA A 46 13.66 14.08 5.60
CA ALA A 46 14.68 14.66 4.74
C ALA A 46 14.87 16.16 5.04
N SER A 47 13.79 16.93 5.22
CA SER A 47 13.85 18.35 5.59
C SER A 47 14.56 18.57 6.93
N VAL A 48 14.18 17.79 7.96
CA VAL A 48 14.83 17.86 9.28
C VAL A 48 16.30 17.44 9.21
N GLY A 49 16.63 16.46 8.37
CA GLY A 49 18.01 16.05 8.11
C GLY A 49 18.82 17.19 7.50
N ALA A 50 18.31 17.79 6.43
CA ALA A 50 18.97 18.91 5.74
C ALA A 50 19.21 20.11 6.66
N GLU A 51 18.24 20.49 7.49
CA GLU A 51 18.41 21.57 8.47
C GLU A 51 19.52 21.30 9.50
N LYS A 52 19.71 20.03 9.88
CA LYS A 52 20.73 19.62 10.86
C LYS A 52 22.12 19.48 10.23
N GLU A 53 22.20 19.11 8.96
CA GLU A 53 23.47 18.97 8.23
C GLU A 53 24.12 20.32 7.85
N VAL A 54 23.31 21.37 7.68
CA VAL A 54 23.77 22.71 7.24
C VAL A 54 24.27 23.59 8.41
N ARG A 55 24.32 23.07 9.65
CA ARG A 55 24.74 23.83 10.85
C ARG A 55 26.19 23.61 11.27
#